data_AF-A0A9X3MWB5-F1
#
_entry.id   AF-A0A9X3MWB5-F1
#
_cell.length_a   1.000
_cell.length_b   1.000
_cell.length_c   1.000
_cell.angle_alpha   90.00
_cell.angle_beta   90.00
_cell.angle_gamma   90.00
#
_symmetry.space_group_name_H-M   'P 1'
#
loop_
_entity.id
_entity.type
_entity.pdbx_description
1 polymer ?
#
loop_
_entity_poly.entity_id
_entity_poly.type
_entity_poly.pdbx_seq_one_letter_code
_entity_poly.pdbx_strand_id
1 'polypeptide(L)'
;MTILAMLAMASEAGGTPRCFGASARAEGKPCNNPALRLSVTPTPDEALLEPSAPCSPVRSEVPPSRCLFGVAKARATATVALVGDSHAVHWRAALEHVYRVHRWRGVTLYRSQCPFTAARTSLPGEDGTGCEQFKTDTLAYLRAHPEISTIFVSGNTGAGVVVPAGQNRFEVKTAGYMTAWDGLPASIQHVIVLRDPPHNRQTTAACVQRAIDRRKPAGTTCQVPITTALAPDPALEAAKRMSSPRVEAIDLTPYMCDSADCFPVIGGALVHKDVGHISATFSTTLGPYLLSELDARMAQW
;
A
#
# COMPACT_ATOMS: atom_id res chain seq x y z
N MET A 1 -34.20 1.61 36.96
CA MET A 1 -33.85 2.38 35.74
C MET A 1 -32.56 1.78 35.21
N THR A 2 -32.68 0.83 34.30
CA THR A 2 -31.56 0.00 33.85
C THR A 2 -31.43 0.22 32.34
N ILE A 3 -30.35 0.90 31.93
CA ILE A 3 -30.08 1.21 30.52
C ILE A 3 -29.47 -0.04 29.88
N LEU A 4 -30.21 -0.65 28.97
CA LEU A 4 -29.78 -1.80 28.18
C LEU A 4 -28.89 -1.29 27.03
N ALA A 5 -27.61 -1.66 27.06
CA ALA A 5 -26.69 -1.43 25.96
C ALA A 5 -27.01 -2.40 24.80
N MET A 6 -27.42 -1.88 23.64
CA MET A 6 -27.51 -2.65 22.42
C MET A 6 -26.10 -2.82 21.83
N LEU A 7 -25.52 -4.00 22.03
CA LEU A 7 -24.40 -4.49 21.23
C LEU A 7 -24.87 -4.69 19.79
N ALA A 8 -24.35 -3.89 18.87
CA ALA A 8 -24.44 -4.16 17.44
C ALA A 8 -23.61 -5.42 17.14
N MET A 9 -24.30 -6.52 16.86
CA MET A 9 -23.70 -7.74 16.32
C MET A 9 -23.25 -7.46 14.88
N ALA A 10 -21.94 -7.47 14.66
CA ALA A 10 -21.37 -7.55 13.33
C ALA A 10 -21.73 -8.91 12.71
N SER A 11 -22.31 -8.89 11.51
CA SER A 11 -22.62 -10.10 10.75
C SER A 11 -21.36 -10.58 10.02
N GLU A 12 -20.67 -11.60 10.54
CA GLU A 12 -19.84 -12.49 9.74
C GLU A 12 -20.66 -13.74 9.36
N ALA A 13 -20.94 -13.94 8.07
CA ALA A 13 -21.16 -15.25 7.44
C ALA A 13 -21.48 -15.10 5.93
N GLY A 14 -20.45 -14.81 5.14
CA GLY A 14 -20.49 -14.96 3.69
C GLY A 14 -19.07 -14.95 3.19
N GLY A 15 -18.51 -16.11 2.87
CA GLY A 15 -17.15 -16.20 2.34
C GLY A 15 -16.98 -15.28 1.13
N THR A 16 -15.77 -14.74 0.93
CA THR A 16 -15.44 -13.89 -0.23
C THR A 16 -15.94 -14.54 -1.51
N PRO A 17 -16.80 -13.88 -2.31
CA PRO A 17 -17.34 -14.47 -3.53
C PRO A 17 -16.22 -14.89 -4.49
N ARG A 18 -16.45 -15.96 -5.26
CA ARG A 18 -15.50 -16.39 -6.30
C ARG A 18 -15.23 -15.22 -7.27
N CYS A 19 -13.96 -15.01 -7.63
CA CYS A 19 -13.51 -13.92 -8.51
C CYS A 19 -13.78 -12.51 -7.97
N PHE A 20 -13.82 -12.34 -6.65
CA PHE A 20 -13.88 -11.02 -6.05
C PHE A 20 -12.48 -10.37 -6.00
N GLY A 21 -12.40 -9.10 -6.37
CA GLY A 21 -11.15 -8.33 -6.36
C GLY A 21 -10.04 -8.91 -7.23
N ALA A 22 -8.80 -8.86 -6.73
CA ALA A 22 -7.60 -9.27 -7.44
C ALA A 22 -7.68 -10.67 -8.09
N SER A 23 -8.43 -11.59 -7.49
CA SER A 23 -8.60 -12.95 -8.03
C SER A 23 -9.26 -13.02 -9.41
N ALA A 24 -10.03 -12.01 -9.81
CA ALA A 24 -10.58 -11.92 -11.16
C ALA A 24 -9.49 -11.78 -12.24
N ARG A 25 -8.30 -11.31 -11.86
CA ARG A 25 -7.17 -11.01 -12.75
C ARG A 25 -5.91 -11.82 -12.45
N ALA A 26 -6.02 -12.90 -11.65
CA ALA A 26 -4.88 -13.73 -11.33
C ALA A 26 -4.21 -14.30 -12.59
N GLU A 27 -2.89 -14.15 -12.69
CA GLU A 27 -2.14 -14.60 -13.85
C GLU A 27 -2.30 -16.12 -14.06
N GLY A 28 -2.46 -16.54 -15.32
CA GLY A 28 -2.67 -17.93 -15.71
C GLY A 28 -4.01 -18.55 -15.27
N LYS A 29 -4.80 -17.87 -14.43
CA LYS A 29 -6.12 -18.32 -13.94
C LYS A 29 -7.11 -17.15 -13.82
N PRO A 30 -7.27 -16.28 -14.84
CA PRO A 30 -8.28 -15.23 -14.79
C PRO A 30 -9.65 -15.88 -14.65
N CYS A 31 -10.51 -15.27 -13.84
CA CYS A 31 -11.81 -15.86 -13.57
C CYS A 31 -12.90 -14.80 -13.57
N ASN A 32 -14.09 -15.20 -14.05
CA ASN A 32 -15.23 -14.32 -14.17
C ASN A 32 -16.36 -14.77 -13.23
N ASN A 33 -17.03 -13.79 -12.62
CA ASN A 33 -18.25 -14.00 -11.85
C ASN A 33 -19.33 -13.01 -12.34
N PRO A 34 -20.27 -13.47 -13.20
CA PRO A 34 -21.32 -12.61 -13.76
C PRO A 34 -22.20 -11.92 -12.70
N ALA A 35 -22.33 -12.49 -11.51
CA ALA A 35 -23.10 -11.89 -10.42
C ALA A 35 -22.46 -10.61 -9.87
N LEU A 36 -21.14 -10.45 -10.01
CA LEU A 36 -20.39 -9.27 -9.56
C LEU A 36 -20.22 -8.22 -10.66
N ARG A 37 -20.69 -8.48 -11.89
CA ARG A 37 -20.44 -7.63 -13.07
C ARG A 37 -20.90 -6.19 -12.90
N LEU A 38 -21.98 -5.98 -12.15
CA LEU A 38 -22.57 -4.66 -11.87
C LEU A 38 -22.43 -4.26 -10.40
N SER A 39 -21.73 -5.07 -9.61
CA SER A 39 -21.49 -4.82 -8.20
C SER A 39 -20.29 -3.90 -8.03
N VAL A 40 -20.35 -3.06 -7.00
CA VAL A 40 -19.22 -2.24 -6.55
C VAL A 40 -19.26 -2.27 -5.03
N THR A 41 -18.21 -2.80 -4.41
CA THR A 41 -18.08 -2.90 -2.96
C THR A 41 -16.66 -2.58 -2.54
N PRO A 42 -16.46 -1.64 -1.61
CA PRO A 42 -17.44 -0.64 -1.15
C PRO A 42 -17.93 0.25 -2.31
N THR A 43 -19.06 0.93 -2.15
CA THR A 43 -19.40 2.08 -3.01
C THR A 43 -18.39 3.22 -2.81
N PRO A 44 -18.28 4.19 -3.73
CA PRO A 44 -17.35 5.32 -3.56
C PRO A 44 -17.49 6.07 -2.23
N ASP A 45 -18.72 6.32 -1.77
CA ASP A 45 -18.97 7.03 -0.51
C ASP A 45 -18.58 6.18 0.72
N GLU A 46 -18.87 4.89 0.69
CA GLU A 46 -18.46 3.95 1.74
C GLU A 46 -16.92 3.81 1.79
N ALA A 47 -16.25 3.80 0.64
CA ALA A 47 -14.80 3.64 0.55
C ALA A 47 -14.04 4.77 1.26
N LEU A 48 -14.56 6.00 1.19
CA LEU A 48 -13.97 7.16 1.89
C LEU A 48 -13.99 6.99 3.41
N LEU A 49 -14.95 6.23 3.93
CA LEU A 49 -15.11 5.95 5.35
C LEU A 49 -14.32 4.70 5.79
N GLU A 50 -13.81 3.89 4.85
CA GLU A 50 -13.01 2.72 5.19
C GLU A 50 -11.68 3.13 5.86
N PRO A 51 -11.39 2.61 7.06
CA PRO A 51 -10.06 2.77 7.64
C PRO A 51 -9.05 1.96 6.82
N SER A 52 -7.82 2.47 6.69
CA SER A 52 -6.83 1.89 5.78
C SER A 52 -6.40 0.44 6.11
N ALA A 53 -6.67 -0.09 7.31
CA ALA A 53 -6.48 -1.49 7.78
C ALA A 53 -6.43 -1.57 9.33
N PRO A 54 -6.39 -2.76 9.96
CA PRO A 54 -6.16 -2.92 11.40
C PRO A 54 -4.94 -2.15 11.90
N CYS A 55 -5.12 -1.41 12.98
CA CYS A 55 -4.06 -0.65 13.61
C CYS A 55 -4.25 -0.62 15.11
N SER A 56 -3.23 -1.02 15.85
CA SER A 56 -3.11 -0.70 17.27
C SER A 56 -2.09 0.44 17.43
N PRO A 57 -2.54 1.71 17.53
CA PRO A 57 -1.62 2.84 17.67
C PRO A 57 -0.75 2.66 18.92
N VAL A 58 0.54 2.86 18.75
CA VAL A 58 1.46 2.95 19.90
C VAL A 58 1.51 4.41 20.29
N ARG A 59 0.92 4.75 21.44
CA ARG A 59 1.11 6.08 22.01
C ARG A 59 2.59 6.26 22.29
N SER A 60 3.19 7.23 21.62
CA SER A 60 4.60 7.58 21.72
C SER A 60 4.68 9.09 21.79
N GLU A 61 5.41 9.61 22.79
CA GLU A 61 5.73 11.04 22.87
C GLU A 61 6.81 11.43 21.84
N VAL A 62 7.53 10.44 21.30
CA VAL A 62 8.61 10.61 20.32
C VAL A 62 8.19 10.01 18.98
N PRO A 63 8.36 10.71 17.84
CA PRO A 63 8.14 10.14 16.51
C PRO A 63 9.11 8.97 16.20
N PRO A 64 8.88 8.18 15.12
CA PRO A 64 7.77 8.29 14.19
C PRO A 64 6.46 7.80 14.81
N SER A 65 5.33 8.14 14.18
CA SER A 65 4.05 7.52 14.53
C SER A 65 4.13 6.02 14.25
N ARG A 66 3.69 5.22 15.23
CA ARG A 66 3.83 3.78 15.22
C ARG A 66 2.47 3.10 15.32
N CYS A 67 2.30 2.05 14.54
CA CYS A 67 1.11 1.23 14.59
C CYS A 67 1.47 -0.25 14.53
N LEU A 68 0.96 -1.03 15.47
CA LEU A 68 1.14 -2.48 15.49
C LEU A 68 0.00 -3.17 14.73
N PHE A 69 0.34 -4.24 14.00
CA PHE A 69 -0.59 -5.09 13.26
C PHE A 69 -0.02 -6.51 13.11
N GLY A 70 -0.75 -7.42 12.45
CA GLY A 70 -0.37 -8.82 12.35
C GLY A 70 -0.53 -9.59 13.66
N VAL A 71 0.37 -10.55 13.90
CA VAL A 71 0.26 -11.47 15.03
C VAL A 71 0.77 -10.83 16.33
N ALA A 72 0.07 -11.10 17.44
CA ALA A 72 0.48 -10.67 18.78
C ALA A 72 1.90 -11.17 19.12
N LYS A 73 2.68 -10.35 19.86
CA LYS A 73 4.10 -10.61 20.19
C LYS A 73 4.35 -12.03 20.72
N ALA A 74 3.49 -12.53 21.60
CA ALA A 74 3.63 -13.86 22.20
C ALA A 74 3.54 -15.04 21.20
N ARG A 75 2.99 -14.80 20.00
CA ARG A 75 2.81 -15.81 18.95
C ARG A 75 3.69 -15.54 17.71
N ALA A 76 4.44 -14.44 17.71
CA ALA A 76 5.18 -13.97 16.56
C ALA A 76 6.55 -14.68 16.42
N THR A 77 6.93 -15.01 15.19
CA THR A 77 8.23 -15.60 14.83
C THR A 77 9.27 -14.55 14.48
N ALA A 78 8.83 -13.37 14.00
CA ALA A 78 9.67 -12.22 13.69
C ALA A 78 8.90 -10.90 13.86
N THR A 79 9.62 -9.78 13.94
CA THR A 79 9.03 -8.44 13.81
C THR A 79 9.47 -7.82 12.48
N VAL A 80 8.51 -7.36 11.68
CA VAL A 80 8.75 -6.82 10.33
C VAL A 80 8.15 -5.42 10.23
N ALA A 81 8.91 -4.47 9.69
CA ALA A 81 8.46 -3.09 9.58
C ALA A 81 7.76 -2.79 8.24
N LEU A 82 6.79 -1.90 8.25
CA LEU A 82 6.23 -1.24 7.07
C LEU A 82 6.53 0.25 7.18
N VAL A 83 7.23 0.83 6.20
CA VAL A 83 7.79 2.18 6.31
C VAL A 83 7.40 3.04 5.12
N GLY A 84 6.90 4.25 5.39
CA GLY A 84 6.62 5.25 4.35
C GLY A 84 5.48 6.20 4.71
N ASP A 85 4.72 6.59 3.70
CA ASP A 85 3.58 7.49 3.85
C ASP A 85 2.24 6.73 3.81
N SER A 86 1.15 7.42 3.47
CA SER A 86 -0.17 6.82 3.35
C SER A 86 -0.26 5.74 2.27
N HIS A 87 0.64 5.73 1.28
CA HIS A 87 0.76 4.68 0.28
C HIS A 87 1.53 3.46 0.81
N ALA A 88 2.42 3.60 1.80
CA ALA A 88 2.82 2.42 2.58
C ALA A 88 1.64 1.88 3.38
N VAL A 89 0.90 2.76 4.06
CA VAL A 89 -0.18 2.34 4.98
C VAL A 89 -1.32 1.61 4.26
N HIS A 90 -1.67 1.95 3.02
CA HIS A 90 -2.76 1.29 2.30
C HIS A 90 -2.48 -0.19 1.96
N TRP A 91 -1.21 -0.63 2.04
CA TRP A 91 -0.81 -2.02 1.82
C TRP A 91 -1.00 -2.89 3.05
N ARG A 92 -1.30 -2.29 4.21
CA ARG A 92 -1.39 -3.02 5.47
C ARG A 92 -2.48 -4.11 5.46
N ALA A 93 -3.58 -3.93 4.73
CA ALA A 93 -4.61 -4.96 4.59
C ALA A 93 -4.10 -6.20 3.82
N ALA A 94 -3.32 -6.01 2.74
CA ALA A 94 -2.63 -7.11 2.07
C ALA A 94 -1.58 -7.78 2.97
N LEU A 95 -0.75 -6.97 3.65
CA LEU A 95 0.31 -7.45 4.53
C LEU A 95 -0.22 -8.18 5.78
N GLU A 96 -1.43 -7.86 6.25
CA GLU A 96 -2.07 -8.60 7.35
C GLU A 96 -2.25 -10.09 6.99
N HIS A 97 -2.53 -10.41 5.72
CA HIS A 97 -2.57 -11.80 5.24
C HIS A 97 -1.19 -12.45 5.35
N VAL A 98 -0.17 -11.80 4.79
CA VAL A 98 1.23 -12.26 4.82
C VAL A 98 1.69 -12.50 6.26
N TYR A 99 1.45 -11.53 7.15
CA TYR A 99 1.97 -11.55 8.51
C TYR A 99 1.25 -12.60 9.35
N ARG A 100 -0.02 -12.91 9.06
CA ARG A 100 -0.71 -14.04 9.68
C ARG A 100 -0.13 -15.38 9.24
N VAL A 101 0.15 -15.56 7.94
CA VAL A 101 0.70 -16.82 7.41
C VAL A 101 2.10 -17.09 7.93
N HIS A 102 3.01 -16.11 7.87
CA HIS A 102 4.37 -16.25 8.41
C HIS A 102 4.46 -16.11 9.93
N ARG A 103 3.35 -15.76 10.60
CA ARG A 103 3.27 -15.43 12.03
C ARG A 103 4.19 -14.26 12.41
N TRP A 104 4.24 -13.22 11.60
CA TRP A 104 4.98 -12.01 11.89
C TRP A 104 4.17 -11.01 12.71
N ARG A 105 4.88 -10.24 13.53
CA ARG A 105 4.37 -9.02 14.14
C ARG A 105 4.77 -7.82 13.30
N GLY A 106 3.80 -7.00 12.94
CA GLY A 106 4.03 -5.79 12.18
C GLY A 106 4.24 -4.54 13.03
N VAL A 107 5.14 -3.68 12.59
CA VAL A 107 5.23 -2.29 13.05
C VAL A 107 5.24 -1.35 11.85
N THR A 108 4.20 -0.54 11.70
CA THR A 108 4.17 0.53 10.72
C THR A 108 4.86 1.76 11.28
N LEU A 109 5.87 2.28 10.57
CA LEU A 109 6.52 3.56 10.81
C LEU A 109 6.04 4.51 9.70
N TYR A 110 5.19 5.48 10.04
CA TYR A 110 4.59 6.32 9.01
C TYR A 110 4.48 7.80 9.37
N ARG A 111 4.52 8.63 8.33
CA ARG A 111 4.02 10.01 8.36
C ARG A 111 3.35 10.31 7.02
N SER A 112 2.13 10.85 7.08
CA SER A 112 1.39 11.22 5.87
C SER A 112 2.23 12.16 4.98
N GLN A 113 2.18 11.92 3.66
CA GLN A 113 2.89 12.69 2.63
C GLN A 113 4.43 12.63 2.70
N CYS A 114 5.04 11.76 3.53
CA CYS A 114 6.49 11.61 3.64
C CYS A 114 6.95 10.22 3.22
N PRO A 115 7.23 9.98 1.92
CA PRO A 115 7.91 8.77 1.50
C PRO A 115 9.25 8.60 2.22
N PHE A 116 9.65 7.35 2.48
CA PHE A 116 10.94 7.05 3.10
C PHE A 116 12.07 7.10 2.06
N THR A 117 12.58 8.32 1.83
CA THR A 117 13.63 8.67 0.87
C THR A 117 14.52 9.77 1.44
N ALA A 118 15.79 9.84 1.05
CA ALA A 118 16.70 10.91 1.45
C ALA A 118 16.47 12.23 0.68
N ALA A 119 15.65 12.21 -0.38
CA ALA A 119 15.25 13.44 -1.05
C ALA A 119 14.37 14.29 -0.13
N ARG A 120 14.69 15.59 0.00
CA ARG A 120 13.91 16.51 0.84
C ARG A 120 12.49 16.63 0.31
N THR A 121 11.51 16.29 1.14
CA THR A 121 10.09 16.35 0.75
C THR A 121 9.64 17.81 0.64
N SER A 122 8.88 18.13 -0.40
CA SER A 122 8.23 19.43 -0.57
C SER A 122 6.75 19.27 -0.27
N LEU A 123 6.26 20.01 0.73
CA LEU A 123 4.87 19.99 1.16
C LEU A 123 4.23 21.38 0.95
N PRO A 124 2.97 21.46 0.50
CA PRO A 124 2.26 22.74 0.44
C PRO A 124 2.07 23.33 1.85
N GLY A 125 2.53 24.56 2.07
CA GLY A 125 2.30 25.28 3.34
C GLY A 125 3.11 24.77 4.55
N GLU A 126 3.98 23.77 4.38
CA GLU A 126 4.90 23.25 5.40
C GLU A 126 6.34 23.29 4.86
N ASP A 127 7.32 23.58 5.72
CA ASP A 127 8.74 23.66 5.33
C ASP A 127 9.43 22.29 5.15
N GLY A 128 8.67 21.20 5.34
CA GLY A 128 9.09 19.81 5.22
C GLY A 128 9.85 19.27 6.42
N THR A 129 10.09 20.07 7.48
CA THR A 129 10.85 19.66 8.67
C THR A 129 10.28 18.40 9.32
N GLY A 130 8.95 18.27 9.38
CA GLY A 130 8.31 17.07 9.91
C GLY A 130 8.60 15.80 9.10
N CYS A 131 8.80 15.89 7.78
CA CYS A 131 9.23 14.74 6.99
C CYS A 131 10.70 14.38 7.25
N GLU A 132 11.58 15.38 7.39
CA GLU A 132 12.99 15.13 7.69
C GLU A 132 13.20 14.55 9.09
N GLN A 133 12.42 15.02 10.06
CA GLN A 133 12.36 14.45 11.41
C GLN A 133 11.85 13.00 11.35
N PHE A 134 10.76 12.73 10.63
CA PHE A 134 10.24 11.37 10.43
C PHE A 134 11.29 10.40 9.85
N LYS A 135 12.05 10.83 8.83
CA LYS A 135 13.11 10.01 8.21
C LYS A 135 14.23 9.71 9.21
N THR A 136 14.65 10.73 9.96
CA THR A 136 15.68 10.61 11.01
C THR A 136 15.24 9.65 12.10
N ASP A 137 14.03 9.82 12.62
CA ASP A 137 13.50 8.99 13.71
C ASP A 137 13.22 7.55 13.27
N THR A 138 12.79 7.36 12.02
CA THR A 138 12.64 6.02 11.43
C THR A 138 13.98 5.29 11.40
N LEU A 139 15.04 5.95 10.97
CA LEU A 139 16.38 5.36 10.92
C LEU A 139 16.93 5.08 12.33
N ALA A 140 16.70 5.99 13.28
CA ALA A 140 17.06 5.79 14.68
C ALA A 140 16.29 4.60 15.29
N TYR A 141 15.00 4.47 15.00
CA TYR A 141 14.18 3.34 15.44
C TYR A 141 14.73 2.01 14.89
N LEU A 142 15.00 1.92 13.59
CA LEU A 142 15.53 0.69 13.00
C LEU A 142 16.91 0.30 13.56
N ARG A 143 17.75 1.28 13.92
CA ARG A 143 19.03 1.02 14.62
C ARG A 143 18.84 0.51 16.04
N ALA A 144 17.86 1.05 16.77
CA ALA A 144 17.54 0.63 18.12
C ALA A 144 16.80 -0.72 18.19
N HIS A 145 16.29 -1.20 17.06
CA HIS A 145 15.53 -2.45 16.93
C HIS A 145 16.20 -3.43 15.95
N PRO A 146 17.41 -3.95 16.28
CA PRO A 146 18.14 -4.87 15.41
C PRO A 146 17.43 -6.22 15.20
N GLU A 147 16.37 -6.52 15.96
CA GLU A 147 15.51 -7.69 15.72
C GLU A 147 14.66 -7.59 14.44
N ILE A 148 14.55 -6.40 13.86
CA ILE A 148 13.86 -6.18 12.57
C ILE A 148 14.89 -6.41 11.46
N SER A 149 14.78 -7.53 10.75
CA SER A 149 15.66 -7.85 9.61
C SER A 149 15.03 -7.56 8.24
N THR A 150 13.70 -7.44 8.18
CA THR A 150 12.96 -7.18 6.94
C THR A 150 12.11 -5.93 7.09
N ILE A 151 12.12 -5.08 6.07
CA ILE A 151 11.21 -3.95 5.95
C ILE A 151 10.46 -3.98 4.62
N PHE A 152 9.19 -3.60 4.64
CA PHE A 152 8.43 -3.22 3.45
C PHE A 152 8.45 -1.71 3.32
N VAL A 153 8.70 -1.19 2.12
CA VAL A 153 8.68 0.24 1.82
C VAL A 153 7.73 0.53 0.67
N SER A 154 6.97 1.62 0.76
CA SER A 154 6.21 2.19 -0.35
C SER A 154 6.03 3.68 -0.12
N GLY A 155 5.73 4.42 -1.17
CA GLY A 155 5.56 5.86 -1.09
C GLY A 155 4.81 6.41 -2.28
N ASN A 156 4.09 7.51 -2.07
CA ASN A 156 3.37 8.18 -3.13
C ASN A 156 4.36 8.68 -4.21
N THR A 157 4.30 8.12 -5.40
CA THR A 157 5.14 8.54 -6.54
C THR A 157 4.90 10.01 -6.91
N GLY A 158 3.70 10.52 -6.65
CA GLY A 158 3.33 11.93 -6.83
C GLY A 158 3.85 12.89 -5.77
N ALA A 159 4.44 12.42 -4.66
CA ALA A 159 4.92 13.29 -3.58
C ALA A 159 5.92 14.35 -4.07
N GLY A 160 5.77 15.59 -3.61
CA GLY A 160 6.69 16.68 -3.95
C GLY A 160 8.07 16.47 -3.35
N VAL A 161 9.12 16.88 -4.07
CA VAL A 161 10.48 16.98 -3.53
C VAL A 161 11.10 18.31 -3.92
N VAL A 162 12.03 18.81 -3.10
CA VAL A 162 12.87 19.95 -3.46
C VAL A 162 13.86 19.48 -4.52
N VAL A 163 13.80 20.10 -5.70
CA VAL A 163 14.66 19.75 -6.85
C VAL A 163 15.70 20.86 -7.03
N PRO A 164 17.01 20.56 -6.89
CA PRO A 164 18.05 21.54 -7.19
C PRO A 164 17.97 22.05 -8.63
N ALA A 165 18.41 23.29 -8.85
CA ALA A 165 18.39 23.91 -10.17
C ALA A 165 19.15 23.04 -11.20
N GLY A 166 18.54 22.82 -12.35
CA GLY A 166 19.12 22.01 -13.44
C GLY A 166 18.99 20.48 -13.26
N GLN A 167 18.43 19.98 -12.15
CA GLN A 167 18.26 18.55 -11.94
C GLN A 167 16.89 18.03 -12.37
N ASN A 168 16.84 16.76 -12.79
CA ASN A 168 15.60 16.07 -13.11
C ASN A 168 14.93 15.57 -11.80
N ARG A 169 13.64 15.86 -11.63
CA ARG A 169 12.87 15.46 -10.43
C ARG A 169 12.84 13.95 -10.21
N PHE A 170 12.67 13.16 -11.27
CA PHE A 170 12.63 11.71 -11.18
C PHE A 170 13.98 11.15 -10.73
N GLU A 171 15.08 11.69 -11.25
CA GLU A 171 16.43 11.33 -10.84
C GLU A 171 16.71 11.71 -9.37
N VAL A 172 16.30 12.90 -8.93
CA VAL A 172 16.41 13.31 -7.51
C VAL A 172 15.67 12.34 -6.59
N LYS A 173 14.43 11.96 -6.95
CA LYS A 173 13.65 11.00 -6.17
C LYS A 173 14.32 9.63 -6.14
N THR A 174 14.77 9.13 -7.28
CA THR A 174 15.42 7.82 -7.43
C THR A 174 16.70 7.76 -6.60
N ALA A 175 17.59 8.75 -6.74
CA ALA A 175 18.82 8.84 -5.94
C ALA A 175 18.53 8.96 -4.44
N GLY A 176 17.46 9.65 -4.06
CA GLY A 176 17.01 9.75 -2.67
C GLY A 176 16.62 8.39 -2.07
N TYR A 177 15.92 7.54 -2.82
CA TYR A 177 15.58 6.19 -2.36
C TYR A 177 16.83 5.32 -2.20
N MET A 178 17.72 5.33 -3.21
CA MET A 178 18.99 4.60 -3.13
C MET A 178 19.81 5.01 -1.90
N THR A 179 19.96 6.31 -1.68
CA THR A 179 20.68 6.86 -0.52
C THR A 179 20.04 6.47 0.81
N ALA A 180 18.70 6.49 0.89
CA ALA A 180 18.00 6.08 2.11
C ALA A 180 18.21 4.60 2.43
N TRP A 181 18.19 3.73 1.42
CA TRP A 181 18.31 2.28 1.61
C TRP A 181 19.76 1.85 1.85
N ASP A 182 20.73 2.51 1.22
CA ASP A 182 22.16 2.33 1.54
C ASP A 182 22.46 2.72 3.00
N GLY A 183 21.77 3.74 3.52
CA GLY A 183 21.93 4.22 4.90
C GLY A 183 21.28 3.34 5.98
N LEU A 184 20.55 2.28 5.61
CA LEU A 184 19.89 1.39 6.57
C LEU A 184 20.89 0.57 7.40
N PRO A 185 20.60 0.33 8.70
CA PRO A 185 21.50 -0.45 9.55
C PRO A 185 21.70 -1.86 9.01
N ALA A 186 22.86 -2.45 9.27
CA ALA A 186 23.22 -3.79 8.78
C ALA A 186 22.29 -4.91 9.27
N SER A 187 21.51 -4.67 10.33
CA SER A 187 20.44 -5.56 10.77
C SER A 187 19.33 -5.72 9.73
N ILE A 188 19.05 -4.69 8.90
CA ILE A 188 18.07 -4.80 7.82
C ILE A 188 18.71 -5.58 6.68
N GLN A 189 18.35 -6.85 6.56
CA GLN A 189 18.84 -7.76 5.53
C GLN A 189 18.00 -7.73 4.25
N HIS A 190 16.71 -7.36 4.36
CA HIS A 190 15.79 -7.32 3.23
C HIS A 190 14.93 -6.05 3.22
N VAL A 191 14.93 -5.35 2.08
CA VAL A 191 14.08 -4.21 1.78
C VAL A 191 13.16 -4.61 0.64
N ILE A 192 11.88 -4.76 0.94
CA ILE A 192 10.85 -5.13 -0.03
C ILE A 192 10.11 -3.87 -0.47
N VAL A 193 10.38 -3.41 -1.68
CA VAL A 193 9.76 -2.23 -2.29
C VAL A 193 8.43 -2.64 -2.90
N LEU A 194 7.33 -2.15 -2.33
CA LEU A 194 6.00 -2.29 -2.92
C LEU A 194 5.76 -1.11 -3.86
N ARG A 195 5.59 -1.41 -5.14
CA ARG A 195 5.29 -0.40 -6.16
C ARG A 195 4.06 0.42 -5.77
N ASP A 196 4.12 1.73 -6.01
CA ASP A 196 2.95 2.60 -5.89
C ASP A 196 1.85 2.17 -6.89
N PRO A 197 0.60 1.91 -6.46
CA PRO A 197 -0.47 1.52 -7.37
C PRO A 197 -0.80 2.60 -8.42
N PRO A 198 -1.51 2.26 -9.50
CA PRO A 198 -2.02 3.25 -10.46
C PRO A 198 -2.95 4.28 -9.79
N HIS A 199 -2.86 5.55 -10.16
CA HIS A 199 -3.73 6.60 -9.63
C HIS A 199 -5.00 6.74 -10.48
N ASN A 200 -6.10 7.03 -9.81
CA ASN A 200 -7.36 7.40 -10.44
C ASN A 200 -7.38 8.85 -10.91
N ARG A 201 -8.34 9.19 -11.76
CA ARG A 201 -8.68 10.60 -12.01
C ARG A 201 -9.56 11.11 -10.88
N GLN A 202 -9.54 12.42 -10.66
CA GLN A 202 -10.47 13.10 -9.73
C GLN A 202 -11.94 12.78 -10.04
N THR A 203 -12.27 12.51 -11.32
CA THR A 203 -13.62 12.21 -11.79
C THR A 203 -13.99 10.72 -11.71
N THR A 204 -13.06 9.83 -11.36
CA THR A 204 -13.29 8.38 -11.39
C THR A 204 -14.37 7.96 -10.39
N ALA A 205 -14.35 8.46 -9.14
CA ALA A 205 -15.36 8.15 -8.13
C ALA A 205 -16.78 8.54 -8.62
N ALA A 206 -16.94 9.75 -9.15
CA ALA A 206 -18.20 10.20 -9.71
C ALA A 206 -18.63 9.39 -10.95
N CYS A 207 -17.67 8.91 -11.76
CA CYS A 207 -17.97 7.99 -12.86
C CYS A 207 -18.52 6.66 -12.34
N VAL A 208 -17.85 6.07 -11.35
CA VAL A 208 -18.25 4.80 -10.74
C VAL A 208 -19.65 4.93 -10.13
N GLN A 209 -19.93 6.01 -9.40
CA GLN A 209 -21.27 6.26 -8.85
C GLN A 209 -22.34 6.33 -9.96
N ARG A 210 -22.10 7.09 -11.03
CA ARG A 210 -23.02 7.13 -12.17
C ARG A 210 -23.18 5.77 -12.87
N ALA A 211 -22.14 4.94 -12.88
CA ALA A 211 -22.22 3.60 -13.45
C ALA A 211 -23.09 2.68 -12.58
N ILE A 212 -22.98 2.77 -11.25
CA ILE A 212 -23.85 2.08 -10.28
C ILE A 212 -25.31 2.51 -10.53
N ASP A 213 -25.60 3.81 -10.52
CA ASP A 213 -26.96 4.35 -10.70
C ASP A 213 -27.59 3.90 -12.03
N ARG A 214 -26.78 3.81 -13.09
CA ARG A 214 -27.21 3.39 -14.43
C ARG A 214 -27.10 1.89 -14.67
N ARG A 215 -26.74 1.10 -13.66
CA ARG A 215 -26.53 -0.36 -13.75
C ARG A 215 -25.58 -0.77 -14.89
N LYS A 216 -24.47 -0.04 -15.03
CA LYS A 216 -23.39 -0.30 -16.00
C LYS A 216 -22.18 -0.96 -15.33
N PRO A 217 -21.38 -1.76 -16.06
CA PRO A 217 -20.17 -2.36 -15.51
C PRO A 217 -19.13 -1.26 -15.22
N ALA A 218 -19.01 -0.86 -13.96
CA ALA A 218 -18.20 0.29 -13.56
C ALA A 218 -16.71 0.15 -13.89
N GLY A 219 -16.18 -1.08 -13.84
CA GLY A 219 -14.77 -1.37 -14.17
C GLY A 219 -14.40 -0.91 -15.58
N THR A 220 -15.11 -1.38 -16.61
CA THR A 220 -14.82 -0.99 -18.01
C THR A 220 -15.42 0.37 -18.38
N THR A 221 -16.54 0.77 -17.77
CA THR A 221 -17.18 2.07 -18.06
C THR A 221 -16.32 3.25 -17.61
N CYS A 222 -15.55 3.07 -16.53
CA CYS A 222 -14.79 4.13 -15.87
C CYS A 222 -13.28 3.87 -15.86
N GLN A 223 -12.79 2.99 -16.74
CA GLN A 223 -11.37 2.69 -16.87
C GLN A 223 -10.53 3.93 -17.15
N VAL A 224 -9.28 3.91 -16.68
CA VAL A 224 -8.31 5.00 -16.86
C VAL A 224 -7.16 4.48 -17.71
N PRO A 225 -6.76 5.16 -18.80
CA PRO A 225 -5.62 4.74 -19.60
C PRO A 225 -4.37 4.57 -18.75
N ILE A 226 -3.65 3.46 -18.91
CA ILE A 226 -2.47 3.13 -18.11
C ILE A 226 -1.39 4.22 -18.20
N THR A 227 -1.25 4.86 -19.36
CA THR A 227 -0.32 5.98 -19.60
C THR A 227 -0.59 7.20 -18.73
N THR A 228 -1.82 7.35 -18.22
CA THR A 228 -2.21 8.41 -17.29
C THR A 228 -2.25 7.92 -15.85
N ALA A 229 -2.70 6.68 -15.63
CA ALA A 229 -2.89 6.12 -14.29
C ALA A 229 -1.56 5.72 -13.64
N LEU A 230 -0.63 5.14 -14.41
CA LEU A 230 0.57 4.52 -13.88
C LEU A 230 1.81 5.35 -14.20
N ALA A 231 2.20 6.23 -13.26
CA ALA A 231 3.42 7.01 -13.39
C ALA A 231 4.68 6.11 -13.29
N PRO A 232 5.81 6.52 -13.88
CA PRO A 232 7.11 5.94 -13.57
C PRO A 232 7.39 6.04 -12.06
N ASP A 233 7.74 4.92 -11.45
CA ASP A 233 7.95 4.82 -10.00
C ASP A 233 9.46 4.93 -9.67
N PRO A 234 9.90 6.01 -9.01
CA PRO A 234 11.31 6.20 -8.66
C PRO A 234 11.83 5.23 -7.58
N ALA A 235 10.96 4.66 -6.74
CA ALA A 235 11.37 3.63 -5.78
C ALA A 235 11.63 2.30 -6.52
N LEU A 236 10.76 1.95 -7.47
CA LEU A 236 10.98 0.75 -8.30
C LEU A 236 12.26 0.88 -9.15
N GLU A 237 12.49 2.05 -9.75
CA GLU A 237 13.72 2.33 -10.50
C GLU A 237 14.95 2.30 -9.58
N ALA A 238 14.86 2.81 -8.36
CA ALA A 238 15.95 2.72 -7.39
C ALA A 238 16.31 1.27 -7.06
N ALA A 239 15.31 0.42 -6.80
CA ALA A 239 15.53 -1.01 -6.51
C ALA A 239 16.26 -1.70 -7.68
N LYS A 240 15.80 -1.42 -8.90
CA LYS A 240 16.43 -1.92 -10.13
C LYS A 240 17.89 -1.44 -10.29
N ARG A 241 18.17 -0.15 -10.06
CA ARG A 241 19.51 0.43 -10.22
C ARG A 241 20.50 -0.03 -9.15
N MET A 242 20.04 -0.27 -7.93
CA MET A 242 20.89 -0.81 -6.88
C MET A 242 21.34 -2.24 -7.19
N SER A 243 20.50 -3.01 -7.91
CA SER A 243 20.82 -4.37 -8.36
C SER A 243 21.38 -5.25 -7.22
N SER A 244 20.82 -5.09 -6.02
CA SER A 244 21.30 -5.67 -4.78
C SER A 244 20.34 -6.76 -4.30
N PRO A 245 20.83 -7.94 -3.88
CA PRO A 245 19.96 -8.97 -3.29
C PRO A 245 19.29 -8.51 -1.98
N ARG A 246 19.77 -7.41 -1.38
CA ARG A 246 19.17 -6.76 -0.20
C ARG A 246 17.89 -5.99 -0.53
N VAL A 247 17.70 -5.55 -1.78
CA VAL A 247 16.60 -4.66 -2.19
C VAL A 247 15.84 -5.29 -3.34
N GLU A 248 14.64 -5.77 -3.05
CA GLU A 248 13.78 -6.45 -4.00
C GLU A 248 12.46 -5.70 -4.14
N ALA A 249 11.90 -5.69 -5.35
CA ALA A 249 10.63 -5.00 -5.60
C ALA A 249 9.52 -5.98 -5.95
N ILE A 250 8.30 -5.71 -5.47
CA ILE A 250 7.08 -6.43 -5.82
C ILE A 250 6.14 -5.46 -6.56
N ASP A 251 5.70 -5.87 -7.75
CA ASP A 251 4.77 -5.11 -8.58
C ASP A 251 3.45 -5.88 -8.74
N LEU A 252 2.40 -5.38 -8.11
CA LEU A 252 1.05 -5.95 -8.19
C LEU A 252 0.15 -5.21 -9.19
N THR A 253 0.70 -4.35 -10.04
CA THR A 253 -0.02 -3.64 -11.12
C THR A 253 -0.85 -4.57 -12.02
N PRO A 254 -0.40 -5.79 -12.39
CA PRO A 254 -1.20 -6.68 -13.24
C PRO A 254 -2.60 -7.02 -12.67
N TYR A 255 -2.75 -6.96 -11.35
CA TYR A 255 -4.04 -7.15 -10.68
C TYR A 255 -4.98 -5.93 -10.78
N MET A 256 -4.49 -4.79 -11.28
CA MET A 256 -5.22 -3.52 -11.39
C MET A 256 -5.36 -3.02 -12.83
N CYS A 257 -4.40 -3.35 -13.70
CA CYS A 257 -4.33 -2.88 -15.08
C CYS A 257 -4.06 -4.02 -16.06
N ASP A 258 -4.43 -3.82 -17.33
CA ASP A 258 -3.85 -4.53 -18.46
C ASP A 258 -2.87 -3.61 -19.22
N SER A 259 -2.50 -3.98 -20.45
CA SER A 259 -1.58 -3.22 -21.27
C SER A 259 -2.08 -1.83 -21.70
N ALA A 260 -3.39 -1.57 -21.63
CA ALA A 260 -4.01 -0.34 -22.10
C ALA A 260 -4.65 0.48 -20.96
N ASP A 261 -5.27 -0.20 -20.00
CA ASP A 261 -6.18 0.42 -19.05
C ASP A 261 -6.02 -0.11 -17.63
N CYS A 262 -6.27 0.76 -16.66
CA CYS A 262 -6.44 0.44 -15.25
C CYS A 262 -7.92 0.54 -14.87
N PHE A 263 -8.41 -0.44 -14.11
CA PHE A 263 -9.84 -0.60 -13.84
C PHE A 263 -10.18 -0.15 -12.42
N PRO A 264 -11.12 0.79 -12.22
CA PRO A 264 -11.48 1.23 -10.87
C PRO A 264 -12.31 0.20 -10.11
N VAL A 265 -12.89 -0.80 -10.79
CA VAL A 265 -13.64 -1.89 -10.17
C VAL A 265 -13.22 -3.22 -10.80
N ILE A 266 -12.82 -4.17 -9.98
CA ILE A 266 -12.30 -5.47 -10.41
C ILE A 266 -12.97 -6.57 -9.60
N GLY A 267 -13.64 -7.51 -10.28
CA GLY A 267 -14.38 -8.56 -9.58
C GLY A 267 -15.40 -8.01 -8.57
N GLY A 268 -16.05 -6.88 -8.88
CA GLY A 268 -16.97 -6.21 -7.96
C GLY A 268 -16.33 -5.44 -6.81
N ALA A 269 -15.00 -5.49 -6.63
CA ALA A 269 -14.31 -4.72 -5.60
C ALA A 269 -13.86 -3.35 -6.14
N LEU A 270 -14.15 -2.26 -5.43
CA LEU A 270 -13.64 -0.93 -5.76
C LEU A 270 -12.14 -0.85 -5.44
N VAL A 271 -11.31 -0.52 -6.42
CA VAL A 271 -9.84 -0.55 -6.29
C VAL A 271 -9.32 0.57 -5.39
N HIS A 272 -9.75 1.81 -5.62
CA HIS A 272 -9.30 2.98 -4.85
C HIS A 272 -10.45 3.63 -4.11
N LYS A 273 -10.17 4.08 -2.89
CA LYS A 273 -11.11 4.91 -2.13
C LYS A 273 -11.08 6.38 -2.55
N ASP A 274 -9.93 6.83 -3.07
CA ASP A 274 -9.73 8.17 -3.59
C ASP A 274 -8.84 8.14 -4.85
N VAL A 275 -8.08 9.21 -5.10
CA VAL A 275 -7.21 9.35 -6.26
C VAL A 275 -5.99 8.44 -6.21
N GLY A 276 -5.45 8.16 -5.03
CA GLY A 276 -4.16 7.43 -4.89
C GLY A 276 -4.17 6.30 -3.87
N HIS A 277 -5.16 6.23 -2.99
CA HIS A 277 -5.23 5.18 -1.97
C HIS A 277 -6.08 4.01 -2.42
N ILE A 278 -5.50 2.80 -2.45
CA ILE A 278 -6.27 1.57 -2.61
C ILE A 278 -7.23 1.40 -1.42
N SER A 279 -8.43 0.88 -1.70
CA SER A 279 -9.41 0.57 -0.66
C SER A 279 -8.89 -0.56 0.22
N ALA A 280 -9.31 -0.60 1.49
CA ALA A 280 -8.93 -1.68 2.39
C ALA A 280 -9.52 -3.02 1.88
N THR A 281 -10.72 -2.95 1.31
CA THR A 281 -11.38 -4.08 0.65
C THR A 281 -10.52 -4.67 -0.47
N PHE A 282 -10.05 -3.85 -1.44
CA PHE A 282 -9.25 -4.36 -2.55
C PHE A 282 -7.85 -4.80 -2.10
N SER A 283 -7.20 -4.03 -1.22
CA SER A 283 -5.91 -4.37 -0.62
C SER A 283 -5.94 -5.75 0.07
N THR A 284 -7.03 -6.08 0.78
CA THR A 284 -7.22 -7.42 1.37
C THR A 284 -7.17 -8.53 0.31
N THR A 285 -7.75 -8.31 -0.87
CA THR A 285 -7.75 -9.31 -1.95
C THR A 285 -6.39 -9.53 -2.59
N LEU A 286 -5.46 -8.58 -2.44
CA LEU A 286 -4.07 -8.71 -2.92
C LEU A 286 -3.20 -9.57 -2.00
N GLY A 287 -3.63 -9.82 -0.76
CA GLY A 287 -2.85 -10.53 0.26
C GLY A 287 -2.24 -11.88 -0.18
N PRO A 288 -3.02 -12.80 -0.77
CA PRO A 288 -2.47 -14.08 -1.24
C PRO A 288 -1.44 -13.94 -2.36
N TYR A 289 -1.57 -12.93 -3.21
CA TYR A 289 -0.65 -12.67 -4.32
C TYR A 289 0.63 -12.00 -3.84
N LEU A 290 0.51 -11.05 -2.91
CA LEU A 290 1.65 -10.47 -2.21
C LEU A 290 2.45 -11.54 -1.46
N LEU A 291 1.76 -12.47 -0.79
CA LEU A 291 2.39 -13.62 -0.13
C LEU A 291 3.17 -14.47 -1.13
N SER A 292 2.55 -14.86 -2.25
CA SER A 292 3.22 -15.67 -3.28
C SER A 292 4.47 -15.00 -3.85
N GLU A 293 4.40 -13.69 -4.11
CA GLU A 293 5.56 -12.91 -4.58
C GLU A 293 6.66 -12.83 -3.53
N LEU A 294 6.30 -12.67 -2.27
CA LEU A 294 7.25 -12.65 -1.17
C LEU A 294 7.90 -14.02 -0.97
N ASP A 295 7.13 -15.10 -0.92
CA ASP A 295 7.62 -16.47 -0.75
C ASP A 295 8.65 -16.85 -1.82
N ALA A 296 8.42 -16.43 -3.07
CA ALA A 296 9.35 -16.67 -4.17
C ALA A 296 10.72 -15.98 -3.98
N ARG A 297 10.74 -14.83 -3.29
CA ARG A 297 11.96 -14.09 -2.93
C ARG A 297 12.61 -14.68 -1.70
N MET A 298 11.80 -15.00 -0.69
CA MET A 298 12.24 -15.67 0.54
C MET A 298 12.94 -17.01 0.29
N ALA A 299 12.56 -17.72 -0.78
CA ALA A 299 13.24 -18.96 -1.18
C ALA A 299 14.70 -18.76 -1.60
N GLN A 300 15.14 -17.51 -1.82
CA GLN A 300 16.50 -17.14 -2.22
C GLN A 300 17.30 -16.47 -1.09
N TRP A 301 16.66 -16.23 0.07
CA TRP A 301 17.28 -15.61 1.24
C TRP A 301 18.21 -16.57 1.97
#